data_AF-A0A8H6CAT8-F1
#
_entry.id   AF-A0A8H6CAT8-F1
#
_cell.length_a   1.000
_cell.length_b   1.000
_cell.length_c   1.000
_cell.angle_alpha   90.00
_cell.angle_beta   90.00
_cell.angle_gamma   90.00
#
_symmetry.space_group_name_H-M   'P 1'
#
loop_
_entity.id
_entity.type
_entity.pdbx_description
1 polymer ?
#
loop_
_entity_poly.entity_id
_entity_poly.type
_entity_poly.pdbx_seq_one_letter_code
_entity_poly.pdbx_strand_id
1 'polypeptide(L)'
;MISQLQRRSMVVKRLKVFQIESIVRGYITGSAWSSYQENGTVCGRGLPPGLQESEKLQQPLWTPCTKAEVGGKDENISPAEAARIVGQAYADQIEQLSLELYKEANTYAAERAAAFGVLKDWLVKNGMKGKEMVEMPDDVALKSIDRYKRAYRSIVGKGWDAAEEAAA
;
A
#
# COMPACT_ATOMS: atom_id res chain seq x y z
N MET A 1 -6.89 -19.90 -27.60
CA MET A 1 -7.76 -19.75 -26.41
C MET A 1 -6.97 -19.93 -25.11
N ILE A 2 -6.18 -21.00 -24.93
CA ILE A 2 -5.32 -21.19 -23.73
C ILE A 2 -4.21 -20.13 -23.61
N SER A 3 -3.62 -19.71 -24.74
CA SER A 3 -2.59 -18.64 -24.77
C SER A 3 -3.07 -17.33 -24.15
N GLN A 4 -4.37 -17.03 -24.23
CA GLN A 4 -4.94 -15.84 -23.60
C GLN A 4 -4.99 -15.95 -22.08
N LEU A 5 -4.94 -17.13 -21.46
CA LEU A 5 -5.02 -17.27 -20.00
C LEU A 5 -3.63 -17.42 -19.34
N GLN A 6 -2.62 -17.73 -20.15
CA GLN A 6 -1.26 -17.98 -19.68
C GLN A 6 -0.68 -16.75 -18.97
N ARG A 7 -0.07 -16.95 -17.79
CA ARG A 7 0.57 -15.93 -16.93
C ARG A 7 -0.34 -14.84 -16.32
N ARG A 8 -1.65 -14.88 -16.53
CA ARG A 8 -2.61 -13.91 -15.95
C ARG A 8 -3.87 -14.54 -15.38
N SER A 9 -3.80 -15.82 -15.04
CA SER A 9 -4.91 -16.58 -14.44
C SER A 9 -4.37 -17.49 -13.34
N MET A 10 -5.17 -17.69 -12.30
CA MET A 10 -4.83 -18.54 -11.16
C MET A 10 -5.98 -19.52 -10.89
N VAL A 11 -5.63 -20.77 -10.59
CA VAL A 11 -6.60 -21.75 -10.09
C VAL A 11 -6.75 -21.51 -8.60
N VAL A 12 -7.98 -21.17 -8.16
CA VAL A 12 -8.27 -20.77 -6.79
C VAL A 12 -9.32 -21.69 -6.17
N LYS A 13 -9.26 -21.85 -4.84
CA LYS A 13 -10.33 -22.48 -4.08
C LYS A 13 -11.44 -21.45 -3.83
N ARG A 14 -12.70 -21.83 -4.12
CA ARG A 14 -13.86 -21.00 -3.77
C ARG A 14 -14.01 -20.97 -2.24
N LEU A 15 -14.13 -19.77 -1.67
CA LEU A 15 -14.32 -19.54 -0.24
C LEU A 15 -15.58 -18.68 0.00
N LYS A 16 -16.10 -18.72 1.23
CA LYS A 16 -17.12 -17.77 1.68
C LYS A 16 -16.40 -16.47 2.07
N VAL A 17 -16.79 -15.36 1.44
CA VAL A 17 -16.15 -14.05 1.64
C VAL A 17 -16.79 -13.34 2.83
N PHE A 18 -15.97 -12.80 3.74
CA PHE A 18 -16.44 -11.90 4.79
C PHE A 18 -17.00 -10.62 4.18
N GLN A 19 -18.14 -10.14 4.66
CA GLN A 19 -18.85 -8.99 4.07
C GLN A 19 -18.33 -7.65 4.60
N ILE A 20 -17.01 -7.54 4.73
CA ILE A 20 -16.28 -6.33 5.09
C ILE A 20 -15.01 -6.25 4.24
N GLU A 21 -14.54 -5.04 4.01
CA GLU A 21 -13.18 -4.81 3.51
C GLU A 21 -12.24 -4.54 4.69
N SER A 22 -11.10 -5.24 4.70
CA SER A 22 -10.08 -5.09 5.73
C SER A 22 -8.99 -4.13 5.28
N ILE A 23 -9.13 -2.86 5.64
CA ILE A 23 -8.18 -1.82 5.26
C ILE A 23 -7.26 -1.52 6.45
N VAL A 24 -5.95 -1.42 6.19
CA VAL A 24 -4.97 -0.96 7.17
C VAL A 24 -4.30 0.31 6.67
N ARG A 25 -4.17 1.30 7.55
CA ARG A 25 -3.58 2.60 7.26
C ARG A 25 -2.36 2.83 8.15
N GLY A 26 -1.19 3.01 7.58
CA GLY A 26 -0.02 3.53 8.32
C GLY A 26 0.17 5.04 8.17
N TYR A 27 -0.61 5.69 7.31
CA TYR A 27 -0.58 7.12 7.06
C TYR A 27 -2.02 7.65 7.01
N ILE A 28 -2.23 8.86 7.49
CA ILE A 28 -3.55 9.49 7.51
C ILE A 28 -3.81 10.22 6.19
N THR A 29 -4.69 9.68 5.35
CA THR A 29 -5.00 10.25 4.02
C THR A 29 -6.39 9.80 3.55
N GLY A 30 -6.90 10.42 2.49
CA GLY A 30 -8.19 10.08 1.88
C GLY A 30 -9.34 10.16 2.88
N SER A 31 -10.26 9.19 2.85
CA SER A 31 -11.45 9.18 3.72
C SER A 31 -11.13 9.18 5.23
N ALA A 32 -9.97 8.66 5.63
CA ALA A 32 -9.53 8.75 7.02
C ALA A 32 -9.10 10.18 7.41
N TRP A 33 -8.46 10.91 6.49
CA TRP A 33 -8.12 12.32 6.70
C TRP A 33 -9.38 13.18 6.78
N SER A 34 -10.35 12.98 5.88
CA SER A 34 -11.63 13.70 5.92
C SER A 34 -12.36 13.50 7.26
N SER A 35 -12.49 12.24 7.72
CA SER A 35 -13.12 11.93 9.02
C SER A 35 -12.38 12.57 10.20
N TYR A 36 -11.04 12.56 10.16
CA TYR A 36 -10.23 13.17 11.21
C TYR A 36 -10.35 14.70 11.23
N GLN A 37 -10.46 15.36 10.07
CA GLN A 37 -10.69 16.80 10.02
C GLN A 37 -12.07 17.19 10.58
N GLU A 38 -13.08 16.35 10.37
CA GLU A 38 -14.44 16.61 10.85
C GLU A 38 -14.56 16.51 12.37
N ASN A 39 -13.97 15.48 12.99
CA ASN A 39 -14.20 15.19 14.41
C ASN A 39 -13.02 14.57 15.16
N GLY A 40 -11.83 14.53 14.55
CA GLY A 40 -10.62 13.96 15.17
C GLY A 40 -10.62 12.44 15.25
N THR A 41 -11.54 11.75 14.54
CA THR A 41 -11.65 10.29 14.60
C THR A 41 -11.52 9.61 13.24
N VAL A 42 -11.18 8.33 13.26
CA VAL A 42 -11.22 7.43 12.10
C VAL A 42 -11.90 6.14 12.52
N CYS A 43 -12.99 5.75 11.83
CA CYS A 43 -13.79 4.57 12.19
C CYS A 43 -14.23 4.56 13.68
N GLY A 44 -14.53 5.74 14.24
CA GLY A 44 -14.91 5.92 15.65
C GLY A 44 -13.76 5.88 16.66
N ARG A 45 -12.50 5.78 16.20
CA ARG A 45 -11.33 5.85 17.07
C ARG A 45 -10.70 7.24 17.03
N GLY A 46 -10.56 7.88 18.19
CA GLY A 46 -9.89 9.18 18.31
C GLY A 46 -8.41 9.08 17.96
N LEU A 47 -7.90 10.08 17.24
CA LEU A 47 -6.49 10.23 16.94
C LEU A 47 -5.90 11.47 17.66
N PRO A 48 -4.57 11.51 17.87
CA PRO A 48 -3.92 12.69 18.46
C PRO A 48 -4.21 13.96 17.66
N PRO A 49 -4.37 15.12 18.31
CA PRO A 49 -4.56 16.39 17.61
C PRO A 49 -3.28 16.80 16.87
N GLY A 50 -3.44 17.65 15.86
CA GLY A 50 -2.31 18.27 15.14
C GLY A 50 -1.69 17.44 14.02
N LEU A 51 -2.24 16.24 13.71
CA LEU A 51 -1.82 15.49 12.53
C LEU A 51 -1.99 16.30 11.24
N GLN A 52 -1.03 16.15 10.33
CA GLN A 52 -1.07 16.72 8.98
C GLN A 52 -1.53 15.69 7.95
N GLU A 53 -2.01 16.15 6.79
CA GLU A 53 -2.38 15.26 5.70
C GLU A 53 -1.17 14.43 5.24
N SER A 54 -1.38 13.13 5.06
CA SER A 54 -0.36 12.14 4.72
C SER A 54 0.71 11.92 5.80
N GLU A 55 0.49 12.39 7.02
CA GLU A 55 1.38 12.10 8.14
C GLU A 55 1.37 10.61 8.50
N LYS A 56 2.52 10.09 8.91
CA LYS A 56 2.66 8.71 9.37
C LYS A 56 1.99 8.57 10.74
N LEU A 57 1.11 7.59 10.88
CA LEU A 57 0.50 7.26 12.16
C LEU A 57 1.52 6.60 13.09
N GLN A 58 1.39 6.83 14.40
CA GLN A 58 2.26 6.20 15.41
C GLN A 58 2.21 4.67 15.33
N GLN A 59 1.02 4.12 15.09
CA GLN A 59 0.80 2.71 14.81
C GLN A 59 -0.18 2.57 13.63
N PRO A 60 -0.01 1.54 12.77
CA PRO A 60 -0.99 1.27 11.74
C PRO A 60 -2.38 1.02 12.34
N LEU A 61 -3.40 1.55 11.68
CA LEU A 61 -4.79 1.48 12.12
C LEU A 61 -5.58 0.57 11.19
N TRP A 62 -6.28 -0.41 11.75
CA TRP A 62 -7.29 -1.17 11.02
C TRP A 62 -8.57 -0.32 10.89
N THR A 63 -9.02 -0.06 9.67
CA THR A 63 -10.18 0.80 9.38
C THR A 63 -11.16 0.03 8.50
N PRO A 64 -11.99 -0.85 9.07
CA PRO A 64 -12.89 -1.66 8.28
C PRO A 64 -13.94 -0.79 7.56
N CYS A 65 -14.39 -1.24 6.39
CA CYS A 65 -15.57 -0.70 5.73
C CYS A 65 -16.52 -1.82 5.32
N THR A 66 -17.80 -1.47 5.11
CA THR A 66 -18.75 -2.39 4.49
C THR A 66 -18.29 -2.76 3.09
N LYS A 67 -18.71 -3.93 2.62
CA LYS A 67 -18.54 -4.34 1.23
C LYS A 67 -19.87 -4.12 0.51
N ALA A 68 -19.97 -3.04 -0.27
CA ALA A 68 -21.19 -2.73 -0.99
C ALA A 68 -21.40 -3.67 -2.20
N GLU A 69 -22.66 -3.83 -2.61
CA GLU A 69 -22.97 -4.46 -3.90
C GLU A 69 -22.44 -3.62 -5.07
N VAL A 70 -22.34 -4.23 -6.25
CA VAL A 70 -21.79 -3.58 -7.45
C VAL A 70 -22.55 -2.27 -7.75
N GLY A 71 -21.82 -1.15 -7.69
CA GLY A 71 -22.36 0.20 -7.90
C GLY A 71 -22.67 0.98 -6.62
N GLY A 72 -22.60 0.34 -5.44
CA GLY A 72 -22.65 1.01 -4.14
C GLY A 72 -21.30 1.59 -3.71
N LYS A 73 -21.31 2.38 -2.63
CA LYS A 73 -20.09 2.88 -1.97
C LYS A 73 -19.84 2.12 -0.68
N ASP A 74 -18.60 1.73 -0.47
CA ASP A 74 -18.16 1.18 0.80
C ASP A 74 -18.20 2.28 1.87
N GLU A 75 -18.71 1.95 3.05
CA GLU A 75 -18.84 2.89 4.17
C GLU A 75 -17.89 2.48 5.29
N ASN A 76 -17.09 3.44 5.78
CA ASN A 76 -16.22 3.22 6.93
C ASN A 76 -17.07 2.84 8.15
N ILE A 77 -16.76 1.71 8.77
CA ILE A 77 -17.45 1.21 9.97
C ILE A 77 -16.49 1.11 11.14
N SER A 78 -17.05 1.10 12.35
CA SER A 78 -16.25 0.84 13.55
C SER A 78 -15.87 -0.65 13.63
N PRO A 79 -14.81 -0.99 14.38
CA PRO A 79 -14.47 -2.39 14.71
C PRO A 79 -15.63 -3.15 15.34
N ALA A 80 -16.38 -2.48 16.21
CA ALA A 80 -17.55 -3.06 16.87
C ALA A 80 -18.64 -3.40 15.85
N GLU A 81 -18.83 -2.56 14.84
CA GLU A 81 -19.76 -2.83 13.74
C GLU A 81 -19.26 -3.97 12.85
N ALA A 82 -17.97 -4.00 12.51
CA ALA A 82 -17.37 -5.12 11.78
C ALA A 82 -17.58 -6.45 12.54
N ALA A 83 -17.39 -6.46 13.86
CA ALA A 83 -17.63 -7.61 14.72
C ALA A 83 -19.11 -8.06 14.73
N ARG A 84 -20.08 -7.16 14.57
CA ARG A 84 -21.49 -7.55 14.39
C ARG A 84 -21.73 -8.26 13.06
N ILE A 85 -21.02 -7.86 12.01
CA ILE A 85 -21.17 -8.43 10.66
C ILE A 85 -20.50 -9.81 10.55
N VAL A 86 -19.26 -9.94 11.03
CA VAL A 86 -18.46 -11.17 10.83
C VAL A 86 -18.36 -12.06 12.06
N GLY A 87 -18.78 -11.58 13.23
CA GLY A 87 -18.58 -12.22 14.53
C GLY A 87 -17.28 -11.79 15.20
N GLN A 88 -17.30 -11.62 16.53
CA GLN A 88 -16.17 -11.07 17.29
C GLN A 88 -14.86 -11.82 17.06
N ALA A 89 -14.88 -13.14 17.17
CA ALA A 89 -13.68 -13.96 17.00
C ALA A 89 -13.04 -13.80 15.61
N TYR A 90 -13.86 -13.62 14.56
CA TYR A 90 -13.34 -13.37 13.21
C TYR A 90 -12.85 -11.93 13.05
N ALA A 91 -13.55 -10.94 13.61
CA ALA A 91 -13.11 -9.55 13.57
C ALA A 91 -11.72 -9.38 14.22
N ASP A 92 -11.50 -9.99 15.39
CA ASP A 92 -10.22 -9.95 16.10
C ASP A 92 -9.10 -10.57 15.26
N GLN A 93 -9.35 -11.74 14.65
CA GLN A 93 -8.39 -12.41 13.78
C GLN A 93 -8.10 -11.61 12.50
N ILE A 94 -9.12 -11.04 11.87
CA ILE A 94 -8.97 -10.22 10.66
C ILE A 94 -8.14 -8.98 10.98
N GLU A 95 -8.44 -8.27 12.07
CA GLU A 95 -7.68 -7.10 12.51
C GLU A 95 -6.21 -7.45 12.75
N GLN A 96 -5.97 -8.50 13.57
CA GLN A 96 -4.62 -8.95 13.88
C GLN A 96 -3.82 -9.30 12.61
N LEU A 97 -4.35 -10.20 11.79
CA LEU A 97 -3.65 -10.66 10.57
C LEU A 97 -3.44 -9.52 9.58
N SER A 98 -4.41 -8.62 9.42
CA SER A 98 -4.28 -7.49 8.50
C SER A 98 -3.18 -6.53 8.96
N LEU A 99 -3.11 -6.25 10.27
CA LEU A 99 -2.04 -5.43 10.85
C LEU A 99 -0.67 -6.09 10.72
N GLU A 100 -0.57 -7.39 10.94
CA GLU A 100 0.66 -8.16 10.78
C GLU A 100 1.14 -8.14 9.31
N LEU A 101 0.26 -8.47 8.36
CA LEU A 101 0.54 -8.43 6.92
C LEU A 101 0.96 -7.03 6.48
N TYR A 102 0.27 -5.99 6.95
CA TYR A 102 0.65 -4.61 6.65
C TYR A 102 2.05 -4.28 7.16
N LYS A 103 2.38 -4.64 8.41
CA LYS A 103 3.70 -4.37 9.01
C LYS A 103 4.81 -5.09 8.25
N GLU A 104 4.59 -6.35 7.88
CA GLU A 104 5.55 -7.14 7.11
C GLU A 104 5.74 -6.56 5.72
N ALA A 105 4.64 -6.30 4.98
CA ALA A 105 4.69 -5.70 3.66
C ALA A 105 5.34 -4.31 3.67
N ASN A 106 5.02 -3.49 4.67
CA ASN A 106 5.60 -2.16 4.82
C ASN A 106 7.09 -2.21 5.15
N THR A 107 7.54 -3.16 6.00
CA THR A 107 8.97 -3.38 6.27
C THR A 107 9.68 -3.84 4.99
N TYR A 108 9.15 -4.87 4.33
CA TYR A 108 9.68 -5.41 3.08
C TYR A 108 9.77 -4.33 1.98
N ALA A 109 8.74 -3.49 1.88
CA ALA A 109 8.70 -2.37 0.96
C ALA A 109 9.66 -1.25 1.36
N ALA A 110 9.81 -0.93 2.65
CA ALA A 110 10.73 0.11 3.11
C ALA A 110 12.19 -0.26 2.85
N GLU A 111 12.58 -1.51 3.09
CA GLU A 111 13.90 -2.04 2.75
C GLU A 111 14.22 -1.88 1.26
N ARG A 112 13.21 -2.08 0.40
CA ARG A 112 13.35 -1.97 -1.06
C ARG A 112 13.15 -0.54 -1.57
N ALA A 113 12.30 0.26 -0.96
CA ALA A 113 12.12 1.69 -1.25
C ALA A 113 13.37 2.49 -0.90
N ALA A 114 14.09 2.09 0.16
CA ALA A 114 15.44 2.57 0.42
C ALA A 114 16.40 2.28 -0.74
N ALA A 115 16.10 1.29 -1.59
CA ALA A 115 16.78 1.02 -2.85
C ALA A 115 16.21 1.79 -4.06
N PHE A 116 15.20 2.65 -3.97
CA PHE A 116 14.64 3.38 -5.13
C PHE A 116 14.75 4.92 -5.07
N GLY A 117 15.53 5.44 -4.14
CA GLY A 117 15.57 6.88 -3.84
C GLY A 117 16.47 7.77 -4.71
N VAL A 118 17.35 7.25 -5.57
CA VAL A 118 18.46 8.05 -6.15
C VAL A 118 17.99 9.33 -6.87
N LEU A 119 17.06 9.21 -7.82
CA LEU A 119 16.51 10.38 -8.52
C LEU A 119 15.73 11.29 -7.58
N LYS A 120 14.86 10.72 -6.73
CA LYS A 120 14.05 11.48 -5.77
C LYS A 120 14.93 12.30 -4.83
N ASP A 121 15.95 11.67 -4.27
CA ASP A 121 16.87 12.27 -3.30
C ASP A 121 17.72 13.35 -3.97
N TRP A 122 18.15 13.13 -5.22
CA TRP A 122 18.83 14.16 -6.01
C TRP A 122 17.91 15.36 -6.30
N LEU A 123 16.66 15.14 -6.69
CA LEU A 123 15.68 16.22 -6.92
C LEU A 123 15.43 17.03 -5.65
N VAL A 124 15.30 16.38 -4.49
CA VAL A 124 15.11 17.06 -3.20
C VAL A 124 16.36 17.85 -2.81
N LYS A 125 17.54 17.21 -2.86
CA LYS A 125 18.82 17.85 -2.48
C LYS A 125 19.14 19.08 -3.32
N ASN A 126 18.77 19.07 -4.60
CA ASN A 126 19.04 20.18 -5.52
C ASN A 126 17.86 21.17 -5.65
N GLY A 127 16.80 21.02 -4.85
CA GLY A 127 15.63 21.91 -4.92
C GLY A 127 14.93 21.90 -6.28
N MET A 128 14.95 20.75 -6.96
CA MET A 128 14.38 20.55 -8.30
C MET A 128 13.02 19.84 -8.26
N LYS A 129 12.57 19.39 -7.08
CA LYS A 129 11.26 18.75 -6.92
C LYS A 129 10.13 19.71 -7.34
N GLY A 130 9.38 19.31 -8.36
CA GLY A 130 8.23 20.08 -8.86
C GLY A 130 8.58 21.24 -9.81
N LYS A 131 9.84 21.35 -10.24
CA LYS A 131 10.24 22.32 -11.28
C LYS A 131 10.06 21.71 -12.67
N GLU A 132 9.66 22.55 -13.61
CA GLU A 132 9.61 22.19 -15.03
C GLU A 132 11.02 22.23 -15.65
N MET A 133 11.22 21.48 -16.74
CA MET A 133 12.47 21.46 -17.52
C MET A 133 13.72 21.03 -16.73
N VAL A 134 13.57 20.12 -15.77
CA VAL A 134 14.70 19.52 -15.06
C VAL A 134 15.32 18.41 -15.91
N GLU A 135 16.54 18.61 -16.39
CA GLU A 135 17.33 17.55 -17.01
C GLU A 135 18.06 16.73 -15.94
N MET A 136 17.91 15.40 -16.01
CA MET A 136 18.58 14.48 -15.10
C MET A 136 20.00 14.21 -15.61
N PRO A 137 21.05 14.42 -14.79
CA PRO A 137 22.42 14.05 -15.14
C PRO A 137 22.59 12.55 -15.37
N ASP A 138 23.46 12.18 -16.30
CA ASP A 138 23.74 10.78 -16.66
C ASP A 138 24.16 9.92 -15.47
N ASP A 139 24.92 10.46 -14.52
CA ASP A 139 25.36 9.71 -13.35
C ASP A 139 24.20 9.38 -12.39
N VAL A 140 23.21 10.27 -12.27
CA VAL A 140 21.98 10.06 -11.51
C VAL A 140 21.10 9.03 -12.21
N ALA A 141 21.01 9.11 -13.53
CA ALA A 141 20.29 8.14 -14.37
C ALA A 141 20.86 6.73 -14.19
N LEU A 142 22.18 6.58 -14.35
CA LEU A 142 22.88 5.30 -14.23
C LEU A 142 22.77 4.70 -12.83
N LYS A 143 22.94 5.52 -11.79
CA LYS A 143 22.76 5.07 -10.39
C LYS A 143 21.31 4.66 -10.11
N SER A 144 20.33 5.33 -10.72
CA SER A 144 18.93 4.94 -10.62
C SER A 144 18.68 3.60 -11.32
N ILE A 145 19.17 3.43 -12.55
CA ILE A 145 19.06 2.18 -13.32
C ILE A 145 19.68 1.00 -12.57
N ASP A 146 20.92 1.12 -12.08
CA ASP A 146 21.60 0.06 -11.34
C ASP A 146 20.77 -0.42 -10.12
N ARG A 147 20.11 0.52 -9.46
CA ARG A 147 19.23 0.22 -8.34
C ARG A 147 17.96 -0.53 -8.75
N TYR A 148 17.33 -0.18 -9.87
CA TYR A 148 16.23 -0.98 -10.43
C TYR A 148 16.68 -2.41 -10.78
N LYS A 149 17.88 -2.56 -11.38
CA LYS A 149 18.46 -3.88 -11.69
C LYS A 149 18.70 -4.72 -10.42
N ARG A 150 19.23 -4.11 -9.36
CA ARG A 150 19.43 -4.78 -8.06
C ARG A 150 18.10 -5.19 -7.41
N ALA A 151 17.10 -4.32 -7.46
CA ALA A 151 15.79 -4.64 -6.90
C ALA A 151 15.09 -5.77 -7.67
N TYR A 152 15.15 -5.76 -9.00
CA TYR A 152 14.67 -6.86 -9.82
C TYR A 152 15.32 -8.19 -9.42
N ARG A 153 16.64 -8.21 -9.26
CA ARG A 153 17.36 -9.40 -8.82
C ARG A 153 16.92 -9.88 -7.43
N SER A 154 16.70 -8.95 -6.49
CA SER A 154 16.22 -9.28 -5.14
C SER A 154 14.79 -9.85 -5.14
N ILE A 155 13.92 -9.38 -6.02
CA ILE A 155 12.51 -9.80 -6.09
C ILE A 155 12.35 -11.11 -6.89
N VAL A 156 13.04 -11.21 -8.03
CA VAL A 156 12.84 -12.29 -9.01
C VAL A 156 13.87 -13.43 -8.84
N GLY A 157 14.97 -13.17 -8.15
CA GLY A 157 16.08 -14.12 -8.00
C GLY A 157 16.94 -14.30 -9.27
N LYS A 158 16.71 -13.49 -10.31
CA LYS A 158 17.40 -13.56 -11.61
C LYS A 158 18.08 -12.25 -11.98
N GLY A 159 19.10 -12.31 -12.84
CA GLY A 159 19.74 -11.12 -13.41
C GLY A 159 18.79 -10.34 -14.33
N TRP A 160 19.07 -9.04 -14.52
CA TRP A 160 18.26 -8.17 -15.37
C TRP A 160 18.26 -8.62 -16.84
N ASP A 161 19.32 -9.28 -17.29
CA ASP A 161 19.43 -9.83 -18.65
C ASP A 161 18.29 -10.83 -18.95
N ALA A 162 17.84 -11.59 -17.94
CA ALA A 162 16.69 -12.48 -18.06
C ALA A 162 15.35 -11.73 -18.20
N ALA A 163 15.29 -10.47 -17.76
CA ALA A 163 14.14 -9.59 -17.99
C ALA A 163 14.13 -9.07 -19.42
N GLU A 164 15.30 -8.71 -19.96
CA GLU A 164 15.47 -8.24 -21.34
C GLU A 164 15.16 -9.35 -22.34
N GLU A 165 15.66 -10.56 -22.11
CA GLU A 165 15.32 -11.75 -22.93
C GLU A 165 13.85 -12.13 -22.87
N ALA A 166 13.17 -11.91 -21.74
CA ALA A 166 11.74 -12.19 -21.61
C ALA A 166 10.83 -11.12 -22.25
N ALA A 167 11.39 -9.94 -22.55
CA ALA A 167 10.71 -8.81 -23.17
C ALA A 167 10.94 -8.73 -24.69
N ALA A 168 11.93 -9.46 -25.22
CA ALA A 168 12.20 -9.66 -26.64
C ALA A 168 11.32 -10.77 -27.23
#